data_AF-A0A843HDQ1-F1
#
_entry.id   AF-A0A843HDQ1-F1
#
_cell.length_a   1.000
_cell.length_b   1.000
_cell.length_c   1.000
_cell.angle_alpha   90.00
_cell.angle_beta   90.00
_cell.angle_gamma   90.00
#
_symmetry.space_group_name_H-M   'P 1'
#
loop_
_entity.id
_entity.type
_entity.pdbx_description
1 polymer ?
#
loop_
_entity_poly.entity_id
_entity_poly.type
_entity_poly.pdbx_seq_one_letter_code
_entity_poly.pdbx_strand_id
1 'polypeptide(L)'
;ESYCSFKVAKLLKEKGFGDYMNHYIMRNNGDGTADILNTCTHQMACAWLREKGVYIEIGIVITTDDKVYYHANVGTITNAWKLVDEWNDSYENSVENALKYTLENLI
;
A
#
# COMPACT_ATOMS: atom_id res chain seq x y z
N GLU A 1 -3.40 7.23 -11.43
CA GLU A 1 -3.35 6.94 -9.99
C GLU A 1 -3.91 5.56 -9.74
N SER A 2 -3.20 4.76 -8.97
CA SER A 2 -3.65 3.42 -8.57
C SER A 2 -4.34 3.51 -7.20
N TYR A 3 -5.53 2.93 -7.11
CA TYR A 3 -6.31 2.89 -5.87
C TYR A 3 -5.86 1.74 -4.99
N CYS A 4 -5.95 1.94 -3.67
CA CYS A 4 -5.68 0.87 -2.71
C CYS A 4 -6.69 -0.28 -2.89
N SER A 5 -6.19 -1.51 -2.81
CA SER A 5 -7.01 -2.72 -2.77
C SER A 5 -8.00 -2.68 -1.61
N PHE A 6 -9.07 -3.48 -1.70
CA PHE A 6 -10.06 -3.59 -0.62
C PHE A 6 -9.40 -3.94 0.73
N LYS A 7 -8.37 -4.80 0.70
CA LYS A 7 -7.65 -5.21 1.91
C LYS A 7 -6.87 -4.05 2.53
N VAL A 8 -6.10 -3.31 1.74
CA VAL A 8 -5.33 -2.16 2.23
C VAL A 8 -6.25 -1.03 2.68
N ALA A 9 -7.31 -0.74 1.91
CA ALA A 9 -8.30 0.27 2.28
C ALA A 9 -8.98 -0.05 3.62
N LYS A 10 -9.31 -1.33 3.87
CA LYS A 10 -9.86 -1.78 5.15
C LYS A 10 -8.87 -1.54 6.30
N LEU A 11 -7.61 -1.95 6.12
CA LEU A 11 -6.55 -1.74 7.13
C LEU A 11 -6.34 -0.24 7.41
N LEU A 12 -6.30 0.60 6.38
CA LEU A 12 -6.18 2.06 6.53
C LEU A 12 -7.30 2.63 7.42
N LYS A 13 -8.55 2.22 7.15
CA LYS A 13 -9.71 2.64 7.97
C LYS A 13 -9.57 2.18 9.42
N GLU A 14 -9.16 0.94 9.66
CA GLU A 14 -8.92 0.40 11.00
C GLU A 14 -7.82 1.16 11.76
N LYS A 15 -6.82 1.69 11.05
CA LYS A 15 -5.72 2.48 11.61
C LYS A 15 -5.99 3.99 11.70
N GLY A 16 -7.22 4.40 11.42
CA GLY A 16 -7.66 5.79 11.57
C GLY A 16 -7.28 6.71 10.41
N PHE A 17 -7.06 6.16 9.21
CA PHE A 17 -7.02 6.98 7.99
C PHE A 17 -8.39 7.65 7.80
N GLY A 18 -8.40 8.98 7.76
CA GLY A 18 -9.63 9.79 7.77
C GLY A 18 -10.45 9.68 6.48
N ASP A 19 -11.64 10.31 6.49
CA ASP A 19 -12.60 10.32 5.39
C ASP A 19 -12.21 11.24 4.21
N TYR A 20 -10.93 11.30 3.84
CA TYR A 20 -10.46 12.08 2.68
C TYR A 20 -10.83 11.43 1.33
N MET A 21 -11.80 10.51 1.31
CA MET A 21 -11.96 9.50 0.26
C MET A 21 -13.16 9.79 -0.65
N ASN A 22 -12.90 9.98 -1.94
CA ASN A 22 -13.91 10.25 -2.98
C ASN A 22 -14.25 9.03 -3.86
N HIS A 23 -13.72 7.84 -3.53
CA HIS A 23 -13.93 6.62 -4.32
C HIS A 23 -14.38 5.46 -3.44
N TYR A 24 -15.20 4.56 -4.00
CA TYR A 24 -15.71 3.38 -3.32
C TYR A 24 -15.23 2.12 -4.03
N ILE A 25 -14.79 1.13 -3.25
CA ILE A 25 -14.52 -0.22 -3.72
C ILE A 25 -15.58 -1.18 -3.17
N MET A 26 -16.04 -2.08 -4.03
CA MET A 26 -17.04 -3.09 -3.69
C MET A 26 -16.42 -4.47 -3.76
N ARG A 27 -16.62 -5.27 -2.71
CA ARG A 27 -16.26 -6.70 -2.67
C ARG A 27 -17.52 -7.53 -2.59
N ASN A 28 -17.76 -8.35 -3.61
CA ASN A 28 -18.89 -9.28 -3.61
C ASN A 28 -18.57 -10.48 -2.70
N ASN A 29 -19.49 -10.84 -1.81
CA ASN A 29 -19.30 -11.90 -0.82
C ASN A 29 -19.76 -13.28 -1.34
N GLY A 30 -20.40 -13.33 -2.51
CA GLY A 30 -20.88 -14.58 -3.13
C GLY A 30 -22.23 -15.09 -2.60
N ASP A 31 -22.82 -14.42 -1.61
CA ASP A 31 -24.14 -14.69 -1.02
C ASP A 31 -25.21 -13.68 -1.47
N GLY A 32 -24.92 -12.92 -2.54
CA GLY A 32 -25.76 -11.82 -3.00
C GLY A 32 -25.58 -10.52 -2.21
N THR A 33 -24.72 -10.49 -1.20
CA THR A 33 -24.31 -9.27 -0.48
C THR A 33 -22.97 -8.75 -0.98
N ALA A 34 -22.70 -7.47 -0.69
CA ALA A 34 -21.42 -6.84 -1.00
C ALA A 34 -20.96 -5.93 0.13
N ASP A 35 -19.66 -5.98 0.42
CA ASP A 35 -19.03 -5.01 1.28
C ASP A 35 -18.64 -3.79 0.45
N ILE A 36 -19.03 -2.61 0.91
CA ILE A 36 -18.69 -1.33 0.28
C ILE A 36 -17.78 -0.56 1.23
N LEU A 37 -16.64 -0.12 0.73
CA LEU A 37 -15.67 0.63 1.50
C LEU A 37 -15.16 1.83 0.70
N ASN A 38 -14.96 2.95 1.38
CA ASN A 38 -14.23 4.08 0.82
C ASN A 38 -12.76 3.67 0.61
N THR A 39 -12.19 4.00 -0.54
CA THR A 39 -10.76 3.79 -0.83
C THR A 39 -10.07 5.10 -1.19
N CYS A 40 -8.74 5.09 -1.09
CA CYS A 40 -7.87 6.21 -1.46
C CYS A 40 -6.81 5.74 -2.45
N THR A 41 -6.11 6.68 -3.07
CA THR A 41 -4.97 6.34 -3.94
C THR A 41 -3.77 5.93 -3.09
N HIS A 42 -2.85 5.16 -3.65
CA HIS A 42 -1.59 4.82 -2.98
C HIS A 42 -0.84 6.08 -2.51
N GLN A 43 -0.87 7.14 -3.32
CA GLN A 43 -0.22 8.41 -2.98
C GLN A 43 -0.80 9.04 -1.72
N MET A 44 -2.13 9.01 -1.55
CA MET A 44 -2.78 9.51 -0.34
C MET A 44 -2.44 8.67 0.89
N ALA A 45 -2.48 7.34 0.76
CA ALA A 45 -2.11 6.43 1.84
C ALA A 45 -0.66 6.67 2.28
N CYS A 46 0.28 6.76 1.33
CA CYS A 46 1.68 7.07 1.60
C CYS A 46 1.86 8.46 2.22
N ALA A 47 1.10 9.48 1.80
CA ALA A 47 1.19 10.82 2.39
C ALA A 47 0.80 10.81 3.88
N TRP A 48 -0.29 10.13 4.22
CA TRP A 48 -0.72 9.98 5.62
C TRP A 48 0.28 9.18 6.46
N LEU A 49 0.89 8.13 5.91
CA LEU A 49 1.95 7.40 6.61
C LEU A 49 3.16 8.30 6.93
N ARG A 50 3.52 9.23 6.04
CA ARG A 50 4.60 10.19 6.29
C ARG A 50 4.28 11.15 7.43
N GLU A 51 3.02 11.56 7.58
CA GLU A 51 2.58 12.37 8.74
C GLU A 51 2.77 11.62 10.07
N LYS A 52 2.78 10.28 10.02
CA LYS A 52 3.06 9.41 11.16
C LYS A 52 4.54 9.02 11.28
N GLY A 53 5.41 9.59 10.46
CA GLY A 53 6.85 9.30 10.46
C GLY A 53 7.21 7.93 9.86
N VAL A 54 6.34 7.34 9.05
CA VAL A 54 6.59 6.10 8.30
C VAL A 54 6.74 6.41 6.82
N TYR A 55 7.76 5.84 6.19
CA TYR A 55 8.12 6.10 4.80
C TYR A 55 8.16 4.79 4.02
N ILE A 56 7.61 4.85 2.81
CA ILE A 56 7.68 3.77 1.82
C ILE A 56 8.52 4.27 0.66
N GLU A 57 9.53 3.50 0.28
CA GLU A 57 10.38 3.73 -0.87
C GLU A 57 10.24 2.56 -1.84
N ILE A 58 10.03 2.87 -3.12
CA ILE A 58 10.00 1.89 -4.19
C ILE A 58 11.22 2.12 -5.07
N GLY A 59 12.07 1.11 -5.19
CA GLY A 59 13.19 1.12 -6.13
C GLY A 59 12.91 0.25 -7.36
N ILE A 60 13.79 0.40 -8.36
CA ILE A 60 13.70 -0.32 -9.65
C ILE A 60 14.99 -1.12 -9.82
N VAL A 61 14.84 -2.39 -10.18
CA VAL A 61 15.93 -3.29 -10.55
C VAL A 61 15.73 -3.69 -12.01
N ILE A 62 16.75 -3.44 -12.84
CA ILE A 62 16.76 -3.84 -14.25
C ILE A 62 17.78 -4.95 -14.40
N THR A 63 17.34 -6.11 -14.88
CA THR A 63 18.22 -7.27 -15.08
C THR A 63 18.98 -7.17 -16.39
N THR A 64 19.96 -8.06 -16.58
CA THR A 64 20.77 -8.14 -17.80
C THR A 64 19.97 -8.54 -19.04
N ASP A 65 18.77 -9.10 -18.87
CA ASP A 65 17.82 -9.41 -19.94
C ASP A 65 16.70 -8.35 -20.06
N ASP A 66 16.98 -7.12 -19.60
CA ASP A 66 16.10 -5.94 -19.66
C ASP A 66 14.73 -6.13 -18.98
N LYS A 67 14.61 -7.10 -18.08
CA LYS A 67 13.40 -7.23 -17.24
C LYS A 67 13.45 -6.22 -16.13
N VAL A 68 12.31 -5.56 -15.92
CA VAL A 68 12.13 -4.56 -14.88
C VAL A 68 11.42 -5.21 -13.70
N TYR A 69 12.02 -5.06 -12.53
CA TYR A 69 11.46 -5.45 -11.26
C TYR A 69 11.43 -4.26 -10.30
N TYR A 70 10.55 -4.34 -9.34
CA TYR A 70 10.36 -3.38 -8.28
C TYR A 70 10.64 -4.06 -6.96
N HIS A 71 11.12 -3.27 -6.01
CA HIS A 71 11.28 -3.68 -4.63
C HIS A 71 10.81 -2.55 -3.73
N ALA A 72 10.32 -2.91 -2.55
CA ALA A 72 9.80 -1.94 -1.60
C ALA A 72 10.56 -2.00 -0.29
N ASN A 73 10.97 -0.83 0.20
CA ASN A 73 11.53 -0.65 1.51
C ASN A 73 10.58 0.19 2.36
N VAL A 74 10.48 -0.18 3.64
CA VAL A 74 9.71 0.56 4.65
C VAL A 74 10.65 0.98 5.77
N GLY A 75 10.60 2.25 6.14
CA GLY A 75 11.40 2.83 7.21
C GLY A 75 10.58 3.75 8.10
N THR A 76 11.07 4.03 9.30
CA THR A 76 10.55 5.11 10.13
C THR A 76 11.67 6.10 10.42
N ILE A 77 11.35 7.27 10.98
CA ILE A 77 12.38 8.25 11.40
C ILE A 77 13.42 7.62 12.33
N THR A 78 13.01 6.63 13.14
CA THR A 78 13.84 6.04 14.21
C THR A 78 14.38 4.66 13.88
N ASN A 79 13.86 3.98 12.86
CA ASN A 79 14.22 2.59 12.54
C ASN A 79 14.90 2.50 11.18
N ALA A 80 15.83 1.56 11.07
CA ALA A 80 16.45 1.22 9.80
C ALA A 80 15.40 0.78 8.77
N TRP A 81 15.70 1.06 7.50
CA TRP A 81 14.91 0.58 6.37
C TRP A 81 14.87 -0.94 6.33
N LYS A 82 13.68 -1.49 6.08
CA LYS A 82 13.45 -2.91 5.89
C LYS A 82 12.92 -3.17 4.49
N LEU A 83 13.57 -4.08 3.77
CA LEU A 83 13.05 -4.64 2.53
C LEU A 83 11.83 -5.52 2.84
N VAL A 84 10.70 -5.23 2.20
CA VAL A 84 9.41 -5.91 2.45
C VAL A 84 8.82 -6.56 1.21
N ASP A 85 9.34 -6.22 0.03
CA ASP A 85 8.97 -6.80 -1.25
C ASP A 85 10.20 -6.73 -2.18
N GLU A 86 10.46 -7.79 -2.94
CA GLU A 86 11.61 -7.90 -3.84
C GLU A 86 11.20 -8.67 -5.09
N TRP A 87 11.77 -8.30 -6.25
CA TRP A 87 11.55 -8.97 -7.54
C TRP A 87 10.08 -8.98 -8.02
N ASN A 88 9.33 -7.92 -7.72
CA ASN A 88 7.95 -7.78 -8.19
C ASN A 88 7.91 -7.16 -9.58
N ASP A 89 7.10 -7.66 -10.49
CA ASP A 89 6.99 -7.12 -11.86
C ASP A 89 5.99 -5.96 -11.98
N SER A 90 5.35 -5.55 -10.87
CA SER A 90 4.42 -4.43 -10.82
C SER A 90 4.77 -3.44 -9.71
N TYR A 91 4.94 -2.18 -10.10
CA TYR A 91 5.12 -1.05 -9.19
C TYR A 91 3.96 -0.99 -8.19
N GLU A 92 2.73 -1.11 -8.66
CA GLU A 92 1.51 -1.06 -7.86
C GLU A 92 1.48 -2.18 -6.81
N ASN A 93 1.86 -3.40 -7.19
CA ASN A 93 1.89 -4.52 -6.27
C ASN A 93 2.98 -4.34 -5.18
N SER A 94 4.14 -3.79 -5.53
CA SER A 94 5.16 -3.45 -4.54
C SER A 94 4.68 -2.40 -3.54
N VAL A 95 3.95 -1.38 -4.02
CA VAL A 95 3.34 -0.37 -3.14
C VAL A 95 2.27 -1.00 -2.25
N GLU A 96 1.39 -1.85 -2.79
CA GLU A 96 0.37 -2.58 -2.01
C GLU A 96 1.00 -3.45 -0.92
N ASN A 97 2.06 -4.21 -1.25
CA ASN A 97 2.76 -5.07 -0.31
C ASN A 97 3.39 -4.24 0.82
N ALA A 98 4.00 -3.09 0.49
CA ALA A 98 4.58 -2.20 1.48
C ALA A 98 3.54 -1.52 2.37
N LEU A 99 2.43 -1.04 1.80
CA LEU A 99 1.31 -0.48 2.54
C LEU A 99 0.75 -1.51 3.51
N LYS A 100 0.49 -2.72 3.04
CA LYS A 100 -0.02 -3.82 3.86
C LYS A 100 0.94 -4.16 5.00
N TYR A 101 2.23 -4.35 4.71
CA TYR A 101 3.24 -4.61 5.75
C TYR A 101 3.23 -3.51 6.81
N THR A 102 3.25 -2.26 6.36
CA THR A 102 3.26 -1.08 7.25
C THR A 102 2.06 -1.06 8.19
N LEU A 103 0.86 -1.25 7.64
CA LEU A 103 -0.38 -1.20 8.40
C LEU A 103 -0.56 -2.40 9.34
N GLU A 104 -0.02 -3.56 8.97
CA GLU A 104 -0.10 -4.77 9.81
C GLU A 104 0.93 -4.77 10.95
N ASN A 105 2.07 -4.08 10.80
CA ASN A 105 3.23 -4.26 11.70
C ASN A 105 3.78 -2.99 12.36
N LEU A 106 3.57 -1.81 11.79
CA LEU A 106 4.22 -0.57 12.25
C LEU A 106 3.26 0.48 12.79
N ILE A 107 1.97 0.34 12.50
CA ILE A 107 0.87 1.20 12.95
C ILE A 107 -0.15 0.31 13.66
#